data_AF-A0A135LGQ9-F1
#
_entry.id   AF-A0A135LGQ9-F1
#
_cell.length_a   1.000
_cell.length_b   1.000
_cell.length_c   1.000
_cell.angle_alpha   90.00
_cell.angle_beta   90.00
_cell.angle_gamma   90.00
#
_symmetry.space_group_name_H-M   'P 1'
#
loop_
_entity.id
_entity.type
_entity.pdbx_description
1 polymer ?
#
loop_
_entity_poly.entity_id
_entity_poly.type
_entity_poly.pdbx_seq_one_letter_code
_entity_poly.pdbx_strand_id
1 'polypeptide(L)'
;MKALLPHFSNKDHREGPFLYRLTDLHPSNIFVDSDWNVKFFNDLEWACSLPAETLRPPYWLTGCSVDELTDDHLETFSKAHEEFVGVFEEEEKQFSPINNDHSYRTNLMRNGWKIGNLWYFHALDSPKGLFNLFSQHIYPIFAPSSQSKDDFARVISDFWAPDVGKVLAAKLRDKEEYEKSLCRRFEDAVASTKAVILVGGPSRGTRFRPLSLDVPKPLFEVAGHPIIHHCLKAVAKVPDVREVILVGYYDESVFRDFIKDASKEFPQLRILYLREYTALGTAGGLYHFRDAILKGKPERLLVLNADVCCSFPLGEMMRLFEEKDAEAVILGTRVSNDTATNFGCIVSDSHTKRVLHYVEKPESHISNLINCGVYLFATECIFPAIRSAIKRRTTRPRLLSYPSSDNLESSFIATGDDEDAEKSEVLRLEQDILSDLADSNRFFVHETKDFWRQIKTAGSAVPANALYLQKAFQAESPELTPPSATIVPPVYIHPTASVDPTAKLGPNVSIGPRVVVGAGARIKDSIVLEDTEIRHDACVMHSIIGWSSRVGAWARVEGTPIPVGSHSTSIVKQGIKVQSITILGKECGVGDEVRVQNCVCLPYKELKRDVCNEVIM
;
A
#
# COMPACT_ATOMS: atom_id res chain seq x y z
N MET A 1 32.73 26.09 -18.24
CA MET A 1 32.56 26.73 -19.57
C MET A 1 31.31 26.28 -20.31
N LYS A 2 31.21 25.07 -20.87
CA LYS A 2 30.05 24.64 -21.70
C LYS A 2 28.67 24.87 -21.07
N ALA A 3 28.50 24.58 -19.77
CA ALA A 3 27.26 24.80 -19.05
C ALA A 3 26.87 26.29 -18.91
N LEU A 4 27.85 27.20 -19.00
CA LEU A 4 27.67 28.64 -18.79
C LEU A 4 27.34 29.40 -20.08
N LEU A 5 27.48 28.77 -21.25
CA LEU A 5 27.21 29.40 -22.55
C LEU A 5 25.87 30.16 -22.60
N PRO A 6 24.74 29.65 -22.05
CA PRO A 6 23.46 30.37 -22.07
C PRO A 6 23.45 31.70 -21.30
N HIS A 7 24.40 31.92 -20.38
CA HIS A 7 24.53 33.19 -19.65
C HIS A 7 25.33 34.25 -20.42
N PHE A 8 26.21 33.81 -21.31
CA PHE A 8 27.10 34.68 -22.08
C PHE A 8 26.72 34.80 -23.56
N SER A 9 25.65 34.13 -24.00
CA SER A 9 25.12 34.22 -25.36
C SER A 9 23.62 34.48 -25.35
N ASN A 10 23.12 35.32 -26.26
CA ASN A 10 21.70 35.48 -26.48
C ASN A 10 21.19 34.38 -27.42
N LYS A 11 20.04 33.80 -27.09
CA LYS A 11 19.39 32.80 -27.93
C LYS A 11 18.97 33.38 -29.28
N ASP A 12 18.58 34.65 -29.31
CA ASP A 12 18.08 35.32 -30.52
C ASP A 12 19.18 35.50 -31.58
N HIS A 13 20.46 35.46 -31.18
CA HIS A 13 21.61 35.64 -32.07
C HIS A 13 22.29 34.32 -32.51
N ARG A 14 21.75 33.16 -32.11
CA ARG A 14 22.36 31.84 -32.41
C ARG A 14 22.34 31.49 -33.90
N GLU A 15 21.29 31.91 -34.59
CA GLU A 15 21.08 31.66 -36.02
C GLU A 15 21.53 32.85 -36.89
N GLY A 16 22.25 33.81 -36.29
CA GLY A 16 22.74 35.01 -36.95
C GLY A 16 22.31 36.31 -36.27
N PRO A 17 22.83 37.47 -36.70
CA PRO A 17 23.71 37.64 -37.86
C PRO A 17 25.15 37.14 -37.59
N PHE A 18 25.80 36.71 -38.67
CA PHE A 18 27.22 36.32 -38.66
C PHE A 18 28.04 37.44 -39.29
N LEU A 19 29.15 37.80 -38.66
CA LEU A 19 30.03 38.86 -39.13
C LEU A 19 31.34 38.25 -39.62
N TYR A 20 31.74 38.61 -40.84
CA TYR A 20 33.04 38.27 -41.37
C TYR A 20 34.13 39.06 -40.64
N ARG A 21 35.11 38.37 -40.06
CA ARG A 21 36.18 38.99 -39.29
C ARG A 21 37.48 38.19 -39.36
N LEU A 22 38.58 38.88 -39.04
CA LEU A 22 39.86 38.23 -38.79
C LEU A 22 39.80 37.50 -37.45
N THR A 23 40.19 36.23 -37.44
CA THR A 23 40.26 35.39 -36.23
C THR A 23 41.54 35.61 -35.44
N ASP A 24 42.63 35.97 -36.12
CA ASP A 24 43.94 36.24 -35.52
C ASP A 24 44.34 37.71 -35.70
N LEU A 25 43.56 38.60 -35.08
CA LEU A 25 43.87 40.02 -35.03
C LEU A 25 44.95 40.30 -33.99
N HIS A 26 46.21 40.00 -34.33
CA HIS A 26 47.40 40.20 -33.48
C HIS A 26 48.21 41.43 -33.94
N PRO A 27 48.91 42.17 -33.06
CA PRO A 27 49.67 43.37 -33.43
C PRO A 27 50.71 43.12 -34.52
N SER A 28 51.34 41.94 -34.53
CA SER A 28 52.36 41.57 -35.53
C SER A 28 51.82 41.49 -36.96
N ASN A 29 50.50 41.40 -37.12
CA ASN A 29 49.84 41.24 -38.42
C ASN A 29 49.44 42.59 -39.04
N ILE A 30 49.64 43.70 -38.32
CA ILE A 30 49.25 45.06 -38.71
C ILE A 30 50.50 45.89 -38.96
N PHE A 31 50.75 46.26 -40.22
CA PHE A 31 51.87 47.13 -40.59
C PHE A 31 51.37 48.55 -40.80
N VAL A 32 51.99 49.50 -40.11
CA VAL A 32 51.65 50.92 -40.15
C VAL A 32 52.79 51.76 -40.74
N ASP A 33 52.47 52.94 -41.26
CA ASP A 33 53.48 53.95 -41.62
C ASP A 33 53.93 54.78 -40.40
N SER A 34 54.80 55.77 -40.64
CA SER A 34 55.33 56.67 -39.60
C SER A 34 54.25 57.47 -38.87
N ASP A 35 53.08 57.63 -39.48
CA ASP A 35 51.94 58.36 -38.94
C ASP A 35 50.87 57.40 -38.38
N TRP A 36 51.23 56.12 -38.15
CA TRP A 36 50.36 55.05 -37.65
C TRP A 36 49.19 54.67 -38.55
N ASN A 37 49.19 55.09 -39.81
CA ASN A 37 48.16 54.64 -40.76
C ASN A 37 48.44 53.20 -41.18
N VAL A 38 47.41 52.34 -41.11
CA VAL A 38 47.53 50.94 -41.54
C VAL A 38 47.79 50.87 -43.05
N LYS A 39 48.92 50.26 -43.43
CA LYS A 39 49.32 50.07 -44.84
C LYS A 39 49.09 48.65 -45.32
N PHE A 40 49.38 47.66 -44.48
CA PHE A 40 49.29 46.25 -44.87
C PHE A 40 48.76 45.41 -43.70
N PHE A 41 47.93 44.42 -44.04
CA PHE A 41 47.58 43.31 -43.17
C PHE A 41 48.20 42.04 -43.74
N ASN A 42 48.84 41.25 -42.88
CA ASN A 42 49.33 39.93 -43.24
C ASN A 42 48.52 38.83 -42.54
N ASP A 43 48.60 37.60 -43.02
CA ASP A 43 47.91 36.43 -42.43
C ASP A 43 46.37 36.53 -42.45
N LEU A 44 45.82 36.87 -43.62
CA LEU A 44 44.36 36.91 -43.85
C LEU A 44 43.73 35.52 -44.07
N GLU A 45 44.54 34.46 -44.01
CA GLU A 45 44.15 33.09 -44.38
C GLU A 45 43.08 32.49 -43.45
N TRP A 46 42.91 33.06 -42.25
CA TRP A 46 42.03 32.52 -41.21
C TRP A 46 40.75 33.33 -40.99
N ALA A 47 40.42 34.28 -41.85
CA ALA A 47 39.19 35.05 -41.73
C ALA A 47 37.93 34.18 -41.87
N CYS A 48 36.96 34.35 -40.97
CA CYS A 48 35.72 33.56 -41.01
C CYS A 48 34.50 34.36 -40.54
N SER A 49 33.32 33.84 -40.88
CA SER A 49 32.03 34.38 -40.42
C SER A 49 31.68 33.78 -39.06
N LEU A 50 31.74 34.58 -38.00
CA LEU A 50 31.41 34.17 -36.63
C LEU A 50 30.12 34.85 -36.14
N PRO A 51 29.42 34.27 -35.15
CA PRO A 51 28.26 34.92 -34.55
C PRO A 51 28.59 36.33 -34.08
N ALA A 52 27.71 37.30 -34.33
CA ALA A 52 27.99 38.71 -34.02
C ALA A 52 28.34 38.96 -32.55
N GLU A 53 27.84 38.15 -31.61
CA GLU A 53 28.12 38.25 -30.18
C GLU A 53 29.56 37.93 -29.79
N THR A 54 30.33 37.31 -30.69
CA THR A 54 31.76 37.07 -30.49
C THR A 54 32.60 38.30 -30.78
N LEU A 55 32.02 39.33 -31.42
CA LEU A 55 32.68 40.56 -31.80
C LEU A 55 33.14 41.31 -30.56
N ARG A 56 34.43 41.64 -30.53
CA ARG A 56 35.07 42.23 -29.36
C ARG A 56 36.34 42.99 -29.74
N PRO A 57 36.71 44.04 -28.98
CA PRO A 57 37.98 44.73 -29.17
C PRO A 57 39.19 43.80 -28.94
N PRO A 58 40.36 44.10 -29.52
CA PRO A 58 41.57 43.33 -29.24
C PRO A 58 41.98 43.45 -27.77
N TYR A 59 42.35 42.34 -27.12
CA TYR A 59 42.77 42.36 -25.71
C TYR A 59 44.10 43.09 -25.49
N TRP A 60 44.93 43.19 -26.53
CA TRP A 60 46.28 43.77 -26.47
C TRP A 60 46.31 45.29 -26.66
N LEU A 61 45.16 45.98 -26.66
CA LEU A 61 45.10 47.45 -26.81
C LEU A 61 46.00 48.21 -25.82
N THR A 62 46.26 47.61 -24.65
CA THR A 62 47.14 48.16 -23.60
C THR A 62 48.50 47.46 -23.50
N GLY A 63 48.82 46.56 -24.43
CA GLY A 63 50.08 45.80 -24.47
C GLY A 63 50.16 44.64 -23.47
N CYS A 64 49.07 44.32 -22.75
CA CYS A 64 49.01 43.21 -21.81
C CYS A 64 48.50 41.92 -22.47
N SER A 65 48.89 40.77 -21.91
CA SER A 65 48.23 39.51 -22.25
C SER A 65 46.83 39.46 -21.64
N VAL A 66 45.94 38.65 -22.22
CA VAL A 66 44.52 38.62 -21.84
C VAL A 66 44.30 38.14 -20.40
N ASP A 67 45.17 37.27 -19.88
CA ASP A 67 45.12 36.73 -18.51
C ASP A 67 45.89 37.57 -17.47
N GLU A 68 46.52 38.66 -17.90
CA GLU A 68 47.14 39.68 -17.03
C GLU A 68 46.21 40.91 -16.83
N LEU A 69 45.02 40.92 -17.43
CA LEU A 69 44.06 42.01 -17.33
C LEU A 69 43.32 42.01 -15.97
N THR A 70 44.06 42.17 -14.88
CA THR A 70 43.55 42.30 -13.51
C THR A 70 43.90 43.67 -12.92
N ASP A 71 43.16 44.10 -11.90
CA ASP A 71 43.44 45.30 -11.10
C ASP A 71 43.74 46.55 -11.96
N ASP A 72 44.89 47.19 -11.77
CA ASP A 72 45.30 48.41 -12.48
C ASP A 72 45.35 48.23 -14.02
N HIS A 73 45.71 47.04 -14.50
CA HIS A 73 45.72 46.72 -15.93
C HIS A 73 44.30 46.61 -16.49
N LEU A 74 43.35 46.09 -15.70
CA LEU A 74 41.94 46.04 -16.08
C LEU A 74 41.33 47.43 -16.16
N GLU A 75 41.65 48.34 -15.23
CA GLU A 75 41.17 49.73 -15.29
C GLU A 75 41.70 50.46 -16.53
N THR A 76 42.98 50.26 -16.84
CA THR A 76 43.61 50.83 -18.03
C THR A 76 42.97 50.29 -19.30
N PHE A 77 42.74 48.97 -19.37
CA PHE A 77 42.08 48.33 -20.50
C PHE A 77 40.61 48.75 -20.64
N SER A 78 39.89 48.92 -19.54
CA SER A 78 38.49 49.41 -19.55
C SER A 78 38.37 50.78 -20.22
N LYS A 79 39.30 51.70 -19.93
CA LYS A 79 39.37 53.02 -20.58
C LYS A 79 39.66 52.91 -22.07
N ALA A 80 40.67 52.10 -22.44
CA ALA A 80 41.02 51.88 -23.85
C ALA A 80 39.90 51.16 -24.63
N HIS A 81 39.18 50.23 -23.99
CA HIS A 81 38.01 49.57 -24.55
C HIS A 81 36.90 50.57 -24.84
N GLU A 82 36.59 51.45 -23.89
CA GLU A 82 35.56 52.49 -24.07
C GLU A 82 35.92 53.47 -25.19
N GLU A 83 37.19 53.90 -25.27
CA GLU A 83 37.69 54.73 -26.36
C GLU A 83 37.58 54.03 -27.72
N PHE A 84 38.01 52.76 -27.81
CA PHE A 84 37.90 51.95 -29.02
C PHE A 84 36.46 51.83 -29.48
N VAL A 85 35.55 51.50 -28.57
CA VAL A 85 34.11 51.35 -28.89
C VAL A 85 33.51 52.70 -29.31
N GLY A 86 33.93 53.81 -28.70
CA GLY A 86 33.51 55.16 -29.08
C GLY A 86 33.92 55.53 -30.50
N VAL A 87 35.20 55.36 -30.85
CA VAL A 87 35.71 55.59 -32.22
C VAL A 87 35.01 54.66 -33.22
N PHE A 88 34.83 53.39 -32.86
CA PHE A 88 34.13 52.42 -33.70
C PHE A 88 32.68 52.85 -33.97
N GLU A 89 32.00 53.43 -32.98
CA GLU A 89 30.64 53.95 -33.11
C GLU A 89 30.57 55.15 -34.06
N GLU A 90 31.55 56.05 -34.00
CA GLU A 90 31.65 57.20 -34.91
C GLU A 90 31.86 56.76 -36.36
N GLU A 91 32.71 55.77 -36.58
CA GLU A 91 32.92 55.16 -37.90
C GLU A 91 31.69 54.39 -38.38
N GLU A 92 31.02 53.62 -37.50
CA GLU A 92 29.82 52.85 -37.84
C GLU A 92 28.67 53.77 -38.32
N LYS A 93 28.57 54.98 -37.76
CA LYS A 93 27.60 56.01 -38.16
C LYS A 93 27.85 56.59 -39.56
N GLN A 94 29.07 56.49 -40.10
CA GLN A 94 29.42 56.98 -41.45
C GLN A 94 28.93 56.03 -42.55
N PHE A 95 28.60 54.77 -42.22
CA PHE A 95 28.09 53.77 -43.16
C PHE A 95 26.55 53.67 -43.12
N SER A 96 25.95 53.13 -44.19
CA SER A 96 24.50 52.92 -44.25
C SER A 96 24.04 51.92 -43.16
N PRO A 97 22.88 52.17 -42.51
CA PRO A 97 22.42 51.34 -41.39
C PRO A 97 22.05 49.94 -41.87
N ILE A 98 22.35 48.93 -41.05
CA ILE A 98 21.91 47.56 -41.26
C ILE A 98 20.65 47.36 -40.41
N ASN A 99 19.54 46.94 -41.02
CA ASN A 99 18.25 46.77 -40.33
C ASN A 99 17.75 48.04 -39.59
N ASN A 100 17.92 49.23 -40.20
CA ASN A 100 17.51 50.52 -39.64
C ASN A 100 18.18 50.93 -38.30
N ASP A 101 19.28 50.28 -37.91
CA ASP A 101 20.06 50.67 -36.71
C ASP A 101 21.56 50.79 -37.05
N HIS A 102 22.15 51.94 -36.74
CA HIS A 102 23.58 52.21 -36.91
C HIS A 102 24.42 51.71 -35.73
N SER A 103 23.82 51.30 -34.61
CA SER A 103 24.52 50.98 -33.37
C SER A 103 24.57 49.48 -33.05
N TYR A 104 24.18 48.63 -34.01
CA TYR A 104 24.01 47.20 -33.77
C TYR A 104 25.29 46.51 -33.22
N ARG A 105 26.49 46.81 -33.76
CA ARG A 105 27.73 46.13 -33.34
C ARG A 105 28.29 46.67 -32.03
N THR A 106 28.26 47.98 -31.87
CA THR A 106 28.72 48.67 -30.65
C THR A 106 27.83 48.32 -29.46
N ASN A 107 26.50 48.20 -29.64
CA ASN A 107 25.59 47.69 -28.62
C ASN A 107 25.94 46.27 -28.18
N LEU A 108 26.32 45.39 -29.11
CA LEU A 108 26.78 44.04 -28.80
C LEU A 108 28.09 44.05 -27.99
N MET A 109 29.07 44.86 -28.37
CA MET A 109 30.33 44.99 -27.63
C MET A 109 30.10 45.50 -26.20
N ARG A 110 29.29 46.56 -26.03
CA ARG A 110 28.95 47.14 -24.72
C ARG A 110 28.17 46.16 -23.84
N ASN A 111 27.19 45.47 -24.42
CA ASN A 111 26.45 44.43 -23.71
C ASN A 111 27.37 43.26 -23.35
N GLY A 112 28.25 42.87 -24.25
CA GLY A 112 29.25 41.81 -24.05
C GLY A 112 30.21 42.11 -22.90
N TRP A 113 30.64 43.36 -22.76
CA TRP A 113 31.41 43.84 -21.61
C TRP A 113 30.62 43.72 -20.31
N LYS A 114 29.37 44.21 -20.30
CA LYS A 114 28.50 44.22 -19.11
C LYS A 114 28.20 42.82 -18.57
N ILE A 115 27.93 41.86 -19.45
CA ILE A 115 27.59 40.48 -19.04
C ILE A 115 28.83 39.59 -18.85
N GLY A 116 30.04 40.06 -19.18
CA GLY A 116 31.28 39.28 -19.10
C GLY A 116 31.49 38.28 -20.24
N ASN A 117 30.76 38.44 -21.35
CA ASN A 117 30.88 37.60 -22.55
C ASN A 117 32.27 37.72 -23.19
N LEU A 118 32.88 38.92 -23.13
CA LEU A 118 34.26 39.16 -23.55
C LEU A 118 35.22 38.11 -22.96
N TRP A 119 35.19 37.97 -21.64
CA TRP A 119 36.05 37.04 -20.90
C TRP A 119 35.73 35.59 -21.24
N TYR A 120 34.44 35.26 -21.39
CA TYR A 120 34.00 33.93 -21.75
C TYR A 120 34.58 33.46 -23.09
N PHE A 121 34.49 34.27 -24.15
CA PHE A 121 35.02 33.88 -25.46
C PHE A 121 36.55 33.94 -25.54
N HIS A 122 37.20 34.93 -24.90
CA HIS A 122 38.67 34.91 -24.80
C HIS A 122 39.21 33.68 -24.07
N ALA A 123 38.47 33.19 -23.08
CA ALA A 123 38.83 31.98 -22.37
C ALA A 123 38.70 30.74 -23.26
N LEU A 124 37.74 30.70 -24.20
CA LEU A 124 37.64 29.61 -25.18
C LEU A 124 38.76 29.65 -26.23
N ASP A 125 39.19 30.85 -26.63
CA ASP A 125 40.20 31.04 -27.68
C ASP A 125 41.64 30.98 -27.14
N SER A 126 41.84 31.06 -25.82
CA SER A 126 43.15 30.95 -25.16
C SER A 126 43.20 29.73 -24.23
N PRO A 127 43.63 28.54 -24.71
CA PRO A 127 43.75 27.35 -23.87
C PRO A 127 44.70 27.53 -22.68
N LYS A 128 45.73 28.37 -22.82
CA LYS A 128 46.70 28.68 -21.76
C LYS A 128 46.14 29.67 -20.73
N GLY A 129 45.39 30.68 -21.17
CA GLY A 129 44.77 31.69 -20.30
C GLY A 129 43.42 31.28 -19.71
N LEU A 130 42.80 30.19 -20.23
CA LEU A 130 41.47 29.70 -19.85
C LEU A 130 41.25 29.64 -18.34
N PHE A 131 42.20 29.07 -17.60
CA PHE A 131 42.07 28.89 -16.15
C PHE A 131 42.09 30.23 -15.39
N ASN A 132 43.00 31.13 -15.76
CA ASN A 132 43.14 32.44 -15.15
C ASN A 132 41.92 33.31 -15.46
N LEU A 133 41.53 33.37 -16.73
CA LEU A 133 40.33 34.09 -17.17
C LEU A 133 39.06 33.58 -16.48
N PHE A 134 38.93 32.25 -16.35
CA PHE A 134 37.82 31.67 -15.62
C PHE A 134 37.83 32.08 -14.15
N SER A 135 38.97 31.97 -13.48
CA SER A 135 39.08 32.23 -12.04
C SER A 135 38.93 33.71 -11.68
N GLN A 136 39.46 34.60 -12.51
CA GLN A 136 39.53 36.04 -12.23
C GLN A 136 38.27 36.79 -12.70
N HIS A 137 37.67 36.39 -13.83
CA HIS A 137 36.60 37.17 -14.47
C HIS A 137 35.27 36.44 -14.59
N ILE A 138 35.26 35.12 -14.74
CA ILE A 138 34.01 34.35 -14.96
C ILE A 138 33.45 33.83 -13.63
N TYR A 139 34.30 33.25 -12.78
CA TYR A 139 33.93 32.68 -11.50
C TYR A 139 33.27 33.70 -10.55
N PRO A 140 33.80 34.93 -10.39
CA PRO A 140 33.23 35.91 -9.46
C PRO A 140 31.82 36.39 -9.86
N ILE A 141 31.41 36.22 -11.13
CA ILE A 141 30.05 36.55 -11.59
C ILE A 141 29.00 35.66 -10.92
N PHE A 142 29.35 34.40 -10.61
CA PHE A 142 28.43 33.42 -10.05
C PHE A 142 28.64 33.21 -8.55
N ALA A 143 29.88 33.35 -8.06
CA ALA A 143 30.24 33.10 -6.67
C ALA A 143 31.16 34.20 -6.09
N PRO A 144 30.65 35.44 -5.90
CA PRO A 144 31.45 36.57 -5.42
C PRO A 144 31.94 36.45 -3.96
N SER A 145 31.44 35.48 -3.19
CA SER A 145 31.67 35.37 -1.73
C SER A 145 32.06 33.97 -1.20
N SER A 146 32.39 33.00 -2.06
CA SER A 146 32.70 31.64 -1.60
C SER A 146 34.16 31.51 -1.10
N GLN A 147 34.35 31.43 0.22
CA GLN A 147 35.65 31.15 0.86
C GLN A 147 35.97 29.65 1.07
N SER A 148 35.14 28.69 0.62
CA SER A 148 35.50 27.26 0.74
C SER A 148 35.33 26.47 -0.55
N LYS A 149 36.39 25.76 -0.94
CA LYS A 149 36.48 24.89 -2.12
C LYS A 149 36.02 23.44 -1.85
N ASP A 150 35.57 23.14 -0.63
CA ASP A 150 35.44 21.75 -0.16
C ASP A 150 34.07 21.10 -0.34
N ASP A 151 33.07 21.80 -0.88
CA ASP A 151 31.75 21.22 -1.14
C ASP A 151 31.39 21.33 -2.63
N PHE A 152 31.81 20.33 -3.40
CA PHE A 152 31.61 20.25 -4.85
C PHE A 152 30.14 20.45 -5.26
N ALA A 153 29.18 19.98 -4.44
CA ALA A 153 27.75 20.13 -4.72
C ALA A 153 27.26 21.57 -4.56
N ARG A 154 27.78 22.31 -3.58
CA ARG A 154 27.48 23.75 -3.41
C ARG A 154 28.09 24.59 -4.51
N VAL A 155 29.36 24.31 -4.85
CA VAL A 155 30.09 25.03 -5.90
C VAL A 155 29.38 24.92 -7.25
N ILE A 156 28.84 23.74 -7.61
CA ILE A 156 28.10 23.56 -8.87
C ILE A 156 26.76 24.32 -8.86
N SER A 157 26.09 24.43 -7.72
CA SER A 157 24.79 25.10 -7.63
C SER A 157 24.86 26.61 -7.92
N ASP A 158 25.97 27.26 -7.57
CA ASP A 158 26.19 28.69 -7.82
C ASP A 158 26.27 29.02 -9.32
N PHE A 159 26.66 28.04 -10.16
CA PHE A 159 26.70 28.19 -11.61
C PHE A 159 25.33 28.04 -12.32
N TRP A 160 24.25 27.76 -11.59
CA TRP A 160 22.91 27.62 -12.18
C TRP A 160 22.26 28.97 -12.50
N ALA A 161 22.50 29.98 -11.67
CA ALA A 161 22.05 31.35 -11.88
C ALA A 161 22.89 32.32 -11.03
N PRO A 162 23.15 33.56 -11.51
CA PRO A 162 23.91 34.58 -10.74
C PRO A 162 23.32 34.92 -9.36
N ASP A 163 22.03 34.65 -9.14
CA ASP A 163 21.29 34.92 -7.91
C ASP A 163 20.66 33.63 -7.33
N VAL A 164 21.38 32.50 -7.37
CA VAL A 164 20.84 31.16 -7.02
C VAL A 164 20.09 31.13 -5.69
N GLY A 165 20.59 31.85 -4.67
CA GLY A 165 19.93 31.93 -3.36
C GLY A 165 18.52 32.53 -3.41
N LYS A 166 18.30 33.57 -4.23
CA LYS A 166 16.96 34.15 -4.44
C LYS A 166 16.05 33.20 -5.21
N VAL A 167 16.59 32.51 -6.21
CA VAL A 167 15.85 31.55 -7.03
C VAL A 167 15.39 30.36 -6.19
N LEU A 168 16.27 29.81 -5.35
CA LEU A 168 15.95 28.72 -4.42
C LEU A 168 14.88 29.15 -3.41
N ALA A 169 15.04 30.33 -2.80
CA ALA A 169 14.04 30.86 -1.88
C ALA A 169 12.68 31.08 -2.55
N ALA A 170 12.66 31.54 -3.80
CA ALA A 170 11.42 31.67 -4.59
C ALA A 170 10.81 30.30 -4.89
N LYS A 171 11.60 29.32 -5.32
CA LYS A 171 11.10 27.97 -5.64
C LYS A 171 10.57 27.22 -4.42
N LEU A 172 11.16 27.44 -3.24
CA LEU A 172 10.63 26.90 -1.99
C LEU A 172 9.28 27.51 -1.63
N ARG A 173 9.09 28.83 -1.83
CA ARG A 173 7.78 29.48 -1.66
C ARG A 173 6.75 28.98 -2.68
N ASP A 174 7.13 28.88 -3.96
CA ASP A 174 6.28 28.32 -5.02
C ASP A 174 5.81 26.91 -4.64
N LYS A 175 6.70 26.08 -4.08
CA LYS A 175 6.40 24.73 -3.63
C LYS A 175 5.40 24.73 -2.46
N GLU A 176 5.62 25.54 -1.43
CA GLU A 176 4.69 25.64 -0.30
C GLU A 176 3.29 26.09 -0.74
N GLU A 177 3.22 27.05 -1.67
CA GLU A 177 1.97 27.55 -2.20
C GLU A 177 1.27 26.51 -3.09
N TYR A 178 2.03 25.79 -3.92
CA TYR A 178 1.54 24.65 -4.70
C TYR A 178 0.98 23.55 -3.80
N GLU A 179 1.70 23.16 -2.74
CA GLU A 179 1.24 22.15 -1.78
C GLU A 179 -0.04 22.58 -1.07
N LYS A 180 -0.17 23.85 -0.66
CA LYS A 180 -1.40 24.40 -0.09
C LYS A 180 -2.57 24.38 -1.09
N SER A 181 -2.31 24.76 -2.34
CA SER A 181 -3.33 24.70 -3.40
C SER A 181 -3.75 23.27 -3.73
N LEU A 182 -2.82 22.31 -3.65
CA LEU A 182 -3.08 20.89 -3.83
C LEU A 182 -3.99 20.40 -2.72
N CYS A 183 -3.65 20.68 -1.45
CA CYS A 183 -4.48 20.32 -0.30
C CYS A 183 -5.91 20.86 -0.43
N ARG A 184 -6.08 22.15 -0.75
CA ARG A 184 -7.41 22.76 -0.96
C ARG A 184 -8.20 22.13 -2.10
N ARG A 185 -7.55 21.73 -3.19
CA ARG A 185 -8.22 21.05 -4.31
C ARG A 185 -8.64 19.61 -4.00
N PHE A 186 -8.08 19.02 -2.95
CA PHE A 186 -8.41 17.68 -2.48
C PHE A 186 -9.05 17.66 -1.09
N GLU A 187 -9.51 18.81 -0.56
CA GLU A 187 -10.21 18.93 0.73
C GLU A 187 -11.55 18.16 0.75
N ASP A 188 -12.15 17.86 -0.41
CA ASP A 188 -13.32 16.97 -0.53
C ASP A 188 -12.99 15.49 -0.23
N ALA A 189 -11.72 15.14 0.04
CA ALA A 189 -11.34 13.87 0.63
C ALA A 189 -11.43 13.97 2.17
N VAL A 190 -12.67 13.95 2.67
CA VAL A 190 -13.02 13.70 4.09
C VAL A 190 -12.06 12.68 4.71
N ALA A 191 -11.61 12.92 5.95
CA ALA A 191 -10.89 12.01 6.86
C ALA A 191 -10.93 10.55 6.40
N SER A 192 -10.00 10.18 5.51
CA SER A 192 -10.13 8.95 4.73
C SER A 192 -9.92 7.76 5.65
N THR A 193 -10.90 6.86 5.73
CA THR A 193 -10.73 5.59 6.42
C THR A 193 -10.36 4.52 5.41
N LYS A 194 -9.38 3.67 5.73
CA LYS A 194 -9.11 2.46 4.95
C LYS A 194 -9.40 1.23 5.78
N ALA A 195 -9.83 0.17 5.11
CA ALA A 195 -9.98 -1.13 5.73
C ALA A 195 -8.85 -2.07 5.31
N VAL A 196 -8.35 -2.86 6.26
CA VAL A 196 -7.44 -3.97 6.03
C VAL A 196 -8.10 -5.24 6.54
N ILE A 197 -8.21 -6.25 5.68
CA ILE A 197 -8.71 -7.57 6.05
C ILE A 197 -7.54 -8.53 6.06
N LEU A 198 -7.23 -9.08 7.23
CA LEU A 198 -6.17 -10.06 7.41
C LEU A 198 -6.70 -11.44 7.01
N VAL A 199 -6.30 -11.91 5.82
CA VAL A 199 -6.71 -13.21 5.27
C VAL A 199 -5.73 -14.34 5.62
N GLY A 200 -4.54 -13.98 6.11
CA GLY A 200 -3.51 -14.94 6.54
C GLY A 200 -2.98 -15.81 5.40
N GLY A 201 -2.45 -16.99 5.72
CA GLY A 201 -1.86 -17.91 4.74
C GLY A 201 -2.38 -19.34 4.81
N PRO A 202 -1.92 -20.22 3.90
CA PRO A 202 -2.31 -21.64 3.84
C PRO A 202 -2.10 -22.39 5.18
N SER A 203 -1.08 -22.02 5.94
CA SER A 203 -0.77 -22.58 7.26
C SER A 203 -1.81 -22.25 8.34
N ARG A 204 -2.62 -21.20 8.16
CA ARG A 204 -3.71 -20.82 9.10
C ARG A 204 -5.01 -21.59 8.87
N GLY A 205 -5.11 -22.32 7.75
CA GLY A 205 -6.27 -23.12 7.37
C GLY A 205 -6.18 -24.60 7.74
N THR A 206 -5.10 -25.08 8.36
CA THR A 206 -4.85 -26.52 8.58
C THR A 206 -5.95 -27.23 9.37
N ARG A 207 -6.49 -26.58 10.41
CA ARG A 207 -7.62 -27.11 11.22
C ARG A 207 -8.97 -27.06 10.52
N PHE A 208 -9.03 -26.43 9.35
CA PHE A 208 -10.18 -26.37 8.47
C PHE A 208 -10.15 -27.47 7.40
N ARG A 209 -9.09 -28.28 7.37
CA ARG A 209 -9.01 -29.46 6.51
C ARG A 209 -10.07 -30.49 6.92
N PRO A 210 -10.64 -31.24 5.96
CA PRO A 210 -10.24 -31.35 4.55
C PRO A 210 -10.70 -30.21 3.64
N LEU A 211 -11.62 -29.35 4.08
CA LEU A 211 -12.24 -28.33 3.23
C LEU A 211 -11.27 -27.26 2.73
N SER A 212 -10.19 -27.01 3.49
CA SER A 212 -9.14 -26.05 3.12
C SER A 212 -7.98 -26.62 2.30
N LEU A 213 -8.08 -27.87 1.81
CA LEU A 213 -7.05 -28.46 0.95
C LEU A 213 -7.01 -27.80 -0.43
N ASP A 214 -8.18 -27.63 -1.04
CA ASP A 214 -8.31 -27.03 -2.38
C ASP A 214 -8.71 -25.55 -2.32
N VAL A 215 -9.63 -25.19 -1.43
CA VAL A 215 -10.19 -23.84 -1.33
C VAL A 215 -9.65 -23.15 -0.08
N PRO A 216 -9.03 -21.97 -0.17
CA PRO A 216 -8.62 -21.21 1.00
C PRO A 216 -9.79 -20.99 1.96
N LYS A 217 -9.52 -21.14 3.25
CA LYS A 217 -10.52 -20.89 4.29
C LYS A 217 -11.25 -19.53 4.14
N PRO A 218 -10.59 -18.40 3.86
CA PRO A 218 -11.28 -17.11 3.66
C PRO A 218 -12.33 -17.15 2.54
N LEU A 219 -12.14 -18.03 1.54
CA LEU A 219 -13.03 -18.22 0.39
C LEU A 219 -14.09 -19.30 0.62
N PHE A 220 -14.08 -20.01 1.75
CA PHE A 220 -15.10 -20.99 2.07
C PHE A 220 -16.48 -20.31 2.21
N GLU A 221 -17.51 -20.93 1.66
CA GLU A 221 -18.85 -20.35 1.62
C GLU A 221 -19.64 -20.62 2.91
N VAL A 222 -20.18 -19.55 3.49
CA VAL A 222 -21.07 -19.57 4.65
C VAL A 222 -22.25 -18.66 4.35
N ALA A 223 -23.46 -19.18 4.53
CA ALA A 223 -24.71 -18.50 4.18
C ALA A 223 -24.76 -18.02 2.72
N GLY A 224 -24.20 -18.83 1.80
CA GLY A 224 -24.21 -18.55 0.37
C GLY A 224 -23.07 -17.69 -0.16
N HIS A 225 -22.20 -17.19 0.71
CA HIS A 225 -21.13 -16.26 0.35
C HIS A 225 -19.79 -16.64 0.99
N PRO A 226 -18.64 -16.38 0.35
CA PRO A 226 -17.32 -16.53 0.97
C PRO A 226 -17.21 -15.83 2.33
N ILE A 227 -16.48 -16.37 3.30
CA ILE A 227 -16.36 -15.75 4.64
C ILE A 227 -15.91 -14.29 4.55
N ILE A 228 -14.95 -13.97 3.68
CA ILE A 228 -14.46 -12.58 3.50
C ILE A 228 -15.48 -11.63 2.87
N HIS A 229 -16.48 -12.15 2.15
CA HIS A 229 -17.56 -11.34 1.59
C HIS A 229 -18.35 -10.65 2.70
N HIS A 230 -18.61 -11.34 3.82
CA HIS A 230 -19.32 -10.76 4.96
C HIS A 230 -18.58 -9.55 5.56
N CYS A 231 -17.25 -9.57 5.58
CA CYS A 231 -16.43 -8.42 5.97
C CYS A 231 -16.59 -7.27 4.96
N LEU A 232 -16.49 -7.55 3.66
CA LEU A 232 -16.66 -6.53 2.61
C LEU A 232 -18.06 -5.90 2.64
N LYS A 233 -19.11 -6.71 2.79
CA LYS A 233 -20.51 -6.26 2.90
C LYS A 233 -20.72 -5.35 4.11
N ALA A 234 -19.99 -5.59 5.21
CA ALA A 234 -20.02 -4.70 6.37
C ALA A 234 -19.25 -3.39 6.11
N VAL A 235 -18.05 -3.48 5.53
CA VAL A 235 -17.21 -2.32 5.19
C VAL A 235 -17.90 -1.42 4.17
N ALA A 236 -18.59 -1.98 3.19
CA ALA A 236 -19.34 -1.27 2.16
C ALA A 236 -20.47 -0.38 2.72
N LYS A 237 -20.94 -0.65 3.95
CA LYS A 237 -21.93 0.16 4.65
C LYS A 237 -21.33 1.36 5.40
N VAL A 238 -19.99 1.43 5.50
CA VAL A 238 -19.28 2.55 6.13
C VAL A 238 -18.97 3.59 5.04
N PRO A 239 -19.62 4.77 5.07
CA PRO A 239 -19.49 5.76 3.98
C PRO A 239 -18.06 6.26 3.75
N ASP A 240 -17.27 6.30 4.83
CA ASP A 240 -15.91 6.87 4.83
C ASP A 240 -14.84 5.91 4.27
N VAL A 241 -15.21 4.66 3.97
CA VAL A 241 -14.28 3.66 3.45
C VAL A 241 -14.45 3.51 1.94
N ARG A 242 -13.40 3.87 1.20
CA ARG A 242 -13.34 3.71 -0.27
C ARG A 242 -12.31 2.68 -0.73
N GLU A 243 -11.42 2.23 0.15
CA GLU A 243 -10.37 1.28 -0.17
C GLU A 243 -10.29 0.17 0.88
N VAL A 244 -10.26 -1.07 0.40
CA VAL A 244 -10.09 -2.28 1.20
C VAL A 244 -8.85 -3.02 0.72
N ILE A 245 -7.97 -3.36 1.66
CA ILE A 245 -6.70 -4.03 1.41
C ILE A 245 -6.76 -5.41 2.07
N LEU A 246 -6.73 -6.46 1.27
CA LEU A 246 -6.60 -7.84 1.73
C LEU A 246 -5.11 -8.12 1.93
N VAL A 247 -4.70 -8.57 3.12
CA VAL A 247 -3.29 -8.89 3.43
C VAL A 247 -3.16 -10.35 3.81
N GLY A 248 -2.27 -11.08 3.14
CA GLY A 248 -2.01 -12.48 3.46
C GLY A 248 -0.93 -13.13 2.64
N TYR A 249 -0.81 -14.45 2.81
CA TYR A 249 0.28 -15.28 2.31
C TYR A 249 -0.20 -16.33 1.29
N TYR A 250 -1.27 -16.04 0.56
CA TYR A 250 -1.69 -16.82 -0.62
C TYR A 250 -1.09 -16.23 -1.90
N ASP A 251 -1.02 -17.04 -2.95
CA ASP A 251 -0.73 -16.53 -4.29
C ASP A 251 -1.84 -15.56 -4.75
N GLU A 252 -1.50 -14.52 -5.51
CA GLU A 252 -2.47 -13.50 -5.93
C GLU A 252 -3.58 -14.09 -6.83
N SER A 253 -3.26 -15.13 -7.60
CA SER A 253 -4.21 -15.82 -8.48
C SER A 253 -5.40 -16.41 -7.72
N VAL A 254 -5.21 -16.74 -6.44
CA VAL A 254 -6.21 -17.37 -5.57
C VAL A 254 -7.40 -16.43 -5.30
N PHE A 255 -7.13 -15.14 -5.08
CA PHE A 255 -8.17 -14.15 -4.80
C PHE A 255 -8.63 -13.38 -6.03
N ARG A 256 -7.97 -13.55 -7.19
CA ARG A 256 -8.23 -12.78 -8.40
C ARG A 256 -9.71 -12.80 -8.82
N ASP A 257 -10.30 -13.99 -8.90
CA ASP A 257 -11.68 -14.14 -9.38
C ASP A 257 -12.67 -13.59 -8.34
N PHE A 258 -12.43 -13.86 -7.06
CA PHE A 258 -13.19 -13.26 -5.96
C PHE A 258 -13.14 -11.73 -5.98
N ILE A 259 -11.96 -11.13 -6.11
CA ILE A 259 -11.79 -9.66 -6.14
C ILE A 259 -12.52 -9.09 -7.35
N LYS A 260 -12.42 -9.73 -8.51
CA LYS A 260 -13.13 -9.30 -9.73
C LYS A 260 -14.64 -9.26 -9.53
N ASP A 261 -15.22 -10.27 -8.89
CA ASP A 261 -16.66 -10.32 -8.67
C ASP A 261 -17.10 -9.39 -7.53
N ALA A 262 -16.33 -9.32 -6.43
CA ALA A 262 -16.57 -8.37 -5.35
C ALA A 262 -16.47 -6.90 -5.83
N SER A 263 -15.57 -6.57 -6.75
CA SER A 263 -15.49 -5.22 -7.34
C SER A 263 -16.69 -4.86 -8.21
N LYS A 264 -17.42 -5.84 -8.77
CA LYS A 264 -18.68 -5.57 -9.49
C LYS A 264 -19.82 -5.34 -8.51
N GLU A 265 -19.86 -6.10 -7.42
CA GLU A 265 -20.90 -5.99 -6.39
C GLU A 265 -20.74 -4.72 -5.54
N PHE A 266 -19.51 -4.34 -5.22
CA PHE A 266 -19.16 -3.17 -4.41
C PHE A 266 -18.37 -2.13 -5.22
N PRO A 267 -18.97 -1.48 -6.24
CA PRO A 267 -18.25 -0.56 -7.14
C PRO A 267 -17.69 0.69 -6.42
N GLN A 268 -18.19 1.02 -5.23
CA GLN A 268 -17.68 2.09 -4.38
C GLN A 268 -16.38 1.72 -3.66
N LEU A 269 -16.02 0.43 -3.58
CA LEU A 269 -14.83 -0.05 -2.90
C LEU A 269 -13.74 -0.44 -3.90
N ARG A 270 -12.56 0.15 -3.74
CA ARG A 270 -11.35 -0.33 -4.39
C ARG A 270 -10.74 -1.46 -3.56
N ILE A 271 -10.73 -2.67 -4.09
CA ILE A 271 -10.21 -3.86 -3.39
C ILE A 271 -8.82 -4.18 -3.95
N LEU A 272 -7.83 -4.28 -3.05
CA LEU A 272 -6.46 -4.67 -3.38
C LEU A 272 -6.06 -5.90 -2.57
N TYR A 273 -5.17 -6.73 -3.13
CA TYR A 273 -4.51 -7.79 -2.38
C TYR A 273 -3.02 -7.49 -2.29
N LEU A 274 -2.48 -7.53 -1.07
CA LEU A 274 -1.06 -7.38 -0.79
C LEU A 274 -0.54 -8.72 -0.25
N ARG A 275 0.31 -9.35 -1.06
CA ARG A 275 0.88 -10.65 -0.78
C ARG A 275 2.15 -10.53 0.07
N GLU A 276 2.11 -11.10 1.25
CA GLU A 276 3.30 -11.40 2.05
C GLU A 276 4.11 -12.53 1.38
N TYR A 277 5.44 -12.53 1.51
CA TYR A 277 6.30 -13.65 1.05
C TYR A 277 6.72 -14.58 2.20
N THR A 278 6.53 -14.14 3.43
CA THR A 278 6.75 -14.91 4.66
C THR A 278 5.62 -14.61 5.64
N ALA A 279 5.40 -15.48 6.62
CA ALA A 279 4.37 -15.24 7.62
C ALA A 279 4.84 -14.20 8.64
N LEU A 280 4.49 -12.92 8.45
CA LEU A 280 4.93 -11.81 9.31
C LEU A 280 4.06 -11.62 10.56
N GLY A 281 2.93 -12.35 10.67
CA GLY A 281 1.99 -12.23 11.78
C GLY A 281 0.94 -11.12 11.57
N THR A 282 0.01 -10.97 12.52
CA THR A 282 -1.15 -10.06 12.37
C THR A 282 -0.77 -8.57 12.36
N ALA A 283 0.34 -8.19 13.00
CA ALA A 283 0.87 -6.82 12.96
C ALA A 283 2.00 -6.65 11.94
N GLY A 284 2.73 -7.71 11.61
CA GLY A 284 3.88 -7.63 10.70
C GLY A 284 3.49 -7.24 9.28
N GLY A 285 2.44 -7.85 8.72
CA GLY A 285 1.94 -7.50 7.39
C GLY A 285 1.46 -6.05 7.31
N LEU A 286 0.81 -5.54 8.36
CA LEU A 286 0.41 -4.12 8.44
C LEU A 286 1.62 -3.20 8.35
N TYR A 287 2.68 -3.49 9.12
CA TYR A 287 3.87 -2.65 9.14
C TYR A 287 4.70 -2.76 7.87
N HIS A 288 4.81 -3.95 7.30
CA HIS A 288 5.53 -4.19 6.05
C HIS A 288 4.91 -3.39 4.90
N PHE A 289 3.57 -3.41 4.79
CA PHE A 289 2.83 -2.68 3.75
C PHE A 289 2.39 -1.27 4.16
N ARG A 290 2.95 -0.71 5.24
CA ARG A 290 2.53 0.59 5.78
C ARG A 290 2.51 1.70 4.73
N ASP A 291 3.47 1.72 3.81
CA ASP A 291 3.57 2.78 2.79
C ASP A 291 2.42 2.69 1.77
N ALA A 292 1.99 1.48 1.42
CA ALA A 292 0.83 1.25 0.56
C ALA A 292 -0.49 1.58 1.30
N ILE A 293 -0.59 1.16 2.57
CA ILE A 293 -1.75 1.45 3.41
C ILE A 293 -1.89 2.96 3.63
N LEU A 294 -0.80 3.66 3.97
CA LEU A 294 -0.76 5.10 4.24
C LEU A 294 -0.83 5.98 2.99
N LYS A 295 -0.81 5.40 1.78
CA LYS A 295 -0.98 6.15 0.54
C LYS A 295 -2.30 6.94 0.58
N GLY A 296 -2.25 8.25 0.35
CA GLY A 296 -3.44 9.11 0.48
C GLY A 296 -3.75 9.55 1.91
N LYS A 297 -2.82 9.32 2.86
CA LYS A 297 -2.85 9.80 4.26
C LYS A 297 -4.19 9.55 4.98
N PRO A 298 -4.64 8.29 5.07
CA PRO A 298 -5.82 7.98 5.86
C PRO A 298 -5.58 8.30 7.33
N GLU A 299 -6.57 8.91 7.99
CA GLU A 299 -6.52 9.20 9.43
C GLU A 299 -6.84 7.97 10.26
N ARG A 300 -7.66 7.08 9.70
CA ARG A 300 -8.25 5.93 10.39
C ARG A 300 -7.99 4.64 9.62
N LEU A 301 -7.67 3.59 10.35
CA LEU A 301 -7.42 2.26 9.84
C LEU A 301 -8.34 1.25 10.52
N LEU A 302 -9.28 0.70 9.76
CA LEU A 302 -10.10 -0.41 10.20
C LEU A 302 -9.38 -1.72 9.88
N VAL A 303 -9.25 -2.63 10.86
CA VAL A 303 -8.57 -3.92 10.69
C VAL A 303 -9.51 -5.05 11.10
N LEU A 304 -9.72 -6.02 10.22
CA LEU A 304 -10.62 -7.16 10.45
C LEU A 304 -9.89 -8.49 10.21
N ASN A 305 -10.12 -9.45 11.09
CA ASN A 305 -9.69 -10.82 10.87
C ASN A 305 -10.71 -11.56 10.00
N ALA A 306 -10.24 -12.19 8.92
CA ALA A 306 -11.10 -12.92 7.97
C ALA A 306 -11.72 -14.21 8.54
N ASP A 307 -11.34 -14.67 9.73
CA ASP A 307 -11.86 -15.89 10.34
C ASP A 307 -12.95 -15.66 11.39
N VAL A 308 -13.57 -14.48 11.36
CA VAL A 308 -14.60 -14.05 12.31
C VAL A 308 -15.98 -14.05 11.64
N CYS A 309 -16.94 -14.69 12.31
CA CYS A 309 -18.36 -14.63 12.01
C CYS A 309 -19.02 -13.59 12.92
N CYS A 310 -19.42 -12.43 12.39
CA CYS A 310 -19.96 -11.34 13.19
C CYS A 310 -20.90 -10.47 12.36
N SER A 311 -21.76 -9.68 13.01
CA SER A 311 -22.55 -8.65 12.33
C SER A 311 -21.75 -7.42 11.93
N PHE A 312 -20.55 -7.23 12.50
CA PHE A 312 -19.63 -6.12 12.26
C PHE A 312 -20.29 -4.73 12.44
N PRO A 313 -20.51 -4.26 13.68
CA PRO A 313 -21.11 -2.95 13.97
C PRO A 313 -20.13 -1.79 13.74
N LEU A 314 -19.55 -1.71 12.55
CA LEU A 314 -18.45 -0.79 12.21
C LEU A 314 -18.85 0.66 12.37
N GLY A 315 -20.07 1.05 11.98
CA GLY A 315 -20.57 2.41 12.16
C GLY A 315 -20.66 2.83 13.62
N GLU A 316 -21.00 1.91 14.53
CA GLU A 316 -21.04 2.20 15.97
C GLU A 316 -19.64 2.32 16.57
N MET A 317 -18.68 1.55 16.06
CA MET A 317 -17.27 1.68 16.42
C MET A 317 -16.69 3.03 15.96
N MET A 318 -17.03 3.46 14.74
CA MET A 318 -16.61 4.77 14.21
C MET A 318 -17.15 5.92 15.06
N ARG A 319 -18.45 5.88 15.41
CA ARG A 319 -19.05 6.87 16.30
C ARG A 319 -18.38 6.90 17.67
N LEU A 320 -18.11 5.74 18.28
CA LEU A 320 -17.41 5.68 19.58
C LEU A 320 -15.99 6.26 19.47
N PHE A 321 -15.31 6.00 18.36
CA PHE A 321 -13.96 6.51 18.10
C PHE A 321 -13.94 8.04 18.06
N GLU A 322 -14.90 8.65 17.38
CA GLU A 322 -15.05 10.11 17.30
C GLU A 322 -15.51 10.72 18.63
N GLU A 323 -16.54 10.17 19.27
CA GLU A 323 -17.11 10.67 20.54
C GLU A 323 -16.07 10.69 21.68
N LYS A 324 -15.14 9.74 21.68
CA LYS A 324 -14.12 9.60 22.73
C LYS A 324 -12.77 10.17 22.33
N ASP A 325 -12.64 10.73 21.13
CA ASP A 325 -11.36 11.10 20.54
C ASP A 325 -10.34 9.96 20.77
N ALA A 326 -10.70 8.75 20.32
CA ALA A 326 -9.96 7.53 20.61
C ALA A 326 -8.73 7.39 19.71
N GLU A 327 -7.70 6.70 20.22
CA GLU A 327 -6.58 6.23 19.40
C GLU A 327 -6.83 4.81 18.87
N ALA A 328 -7.61 4.04 19.61
CA ALA A 328 -7.98 2.68 19.27
C ALA A 328 -9.37 2.34 19.81
N VAL A 329 -10.14 1.60 19.02
CA VAL A 329 -11.38 0.95 19.43
C VAL A 329 -11.33 -0.53 19.05
N ILE A 330 -11.57 -1.41 20.02
CA ILE A 330 -11.65 -2.86 19.83
C ILE A 330 -13.10 -3.33 19.94
N LEU A 331 -13.51 -4.27 19.10
CA LEU A 331 -14.79 -4.95 19.23
C LEU A 331 -14.69 -6.04 20.30
N GLY A 332 -15.60 -6.01 21.27
CA GLY A 332 -15.70 -6.99 22.33
C GLY A 332 -17.07 -7.65 22.41
N THR A 333 -17.14 -8.90 22.88
CA THR A 333 -18.40 -9.57 23.21
C THR A 333 -18.24 -10.39 24.49
N ARG A 334 -19.35 -10.71 25.16
CA ARG A 334 -19.31 -11.54 26.37
C ARG A 334 -19.57 -13.00 26.07
N VAL A 335 -18.74 -13.87 26.65
CA VAL A 335 -18.89 -15.33 26.59
C VAL A 335 -19.03 -15.93 27.99
N SER A 336 -19.26 -17.24 28.08
CA SER A 336 -19.23 -17.93 29.38
C SER A 336 -17.82 -17.92 29.99
N ASN A 337 -17.74 -17.91 31.31
CA ASN A 337 -16.46 -17.88 32.04
C ASN A 337 -15.53 -19.03 31.66
N ASP A 338 -16.09 -20.21 31.41
CA ASP A 338 -15.35 -21.43 31.02
C ASP A 338 -14.71 -21.31 29.63
N THR A 339 -15.28 -20.48 28.75
CA THR A 339 -14.79 -20.34 27.37
C THR A 339 -13.83 -19.17 27.23
N ALA A 340 -13.91 -18.17 28.11
CA ALA A 340 -13.19 -16.90 28.00
C ALA A 340 -11.66 -17.06 27.88
N THR A 341 -11.06 -17.98 28.62
CA THR A 341 -9.60 -18.25 28.61
C THR A 341 -9.06 -18.73 27.25
N ASN A 342 -9.92 -19.16 26.33
CA ASN A 342 -9.52 -19.54 24.97
C ASN A 342 -9.28 -18.34 24.03
N PHE A 343 -9.58 -17.12 24.50
CA PHE A 343 -9.54 -15.88 23.73
C PHE A 343 -8.75 -14.79 24.47
N GLY A 344 -8.49 -13.67 23.80
CA GLY A 344 -7.99 -12.47 24.47
C GLY A 344 -9.07 -11.83 25.33
N CYS A 345 -8.79 -11.62 26.62
CA CYS A 345 -9.71 -11.05 27.58
C CYS A 345 -9.46 -9.55 27.74
N ILE A 346 -10.55 -8.79 27.79
CA ILE A 346 -10.57 -7.34 27.93
C ILE A 346 -11.14 -7.00 29.30
N VAL A 347 -10.38 -6.27 30.10
CA VAL A 347 -10.89 -5.60 31.30
C VAL A 347 -11.17 -4.16 30.91
N SER A 348 -12.43 -3.76 31.00
CA SER A 348 -12.87 -2.41 30.64
C SER A 348 -13.54 -1.71 31.81
N ASP A 349 -13.38 -0.40 31.86
CA ASP A 349 -14.13 0.46 32.77
C ASP A 349 -15.60 0.51 32.36
N SER A 350 -16.50 0.22 33.31
CA SER A 350 -17.93 0.06 33.04
C SER A 350 -18.64 1.37 32.64
N HIS A 351 -18.09 2.52 33.02
CA HIS A 351 -18.71 3.82 32.74
C HIS A 351 -18.15 4.45 31.47
N THR A 352 -16.83 4.45 31.32
CA THR A 352 -16.11 5.12 30.23
C THR A 352 -15.90 4.23 29.01
N LYS A 353 -16.05 2.90 29.15
CA LYS A 353 -15.69 1.87 28.15
C LYS A 353 -14.21 1.84 27.78
N ARG A 354 -13.36 2.49 28.57
CA ARG A 354 -11.91 2.46 28.37
C ARG A 354 -11.37 1.07 28.68
N VAL A 355 -10.46 0.56 27.85
CA VAL A 355 -9.74 -0.68 28.11
C VAL A 355 -8.69 -0.40 29.18
N LEU A 356 -8.82 -1.07 30.33
CA LEU A 356 -7.89 -0.96 31.45
C LEU A 356 -6.75 -1.96 31.30
N HIS A 357 -7.07 -3.20 30.92
CA HIS A 357 -6.10 -4.26 30.69
C HIS A 357 -6.55 -5.17 29.55
N TYR A 358 -5.59 -5.61 28.75
CA TYR A 358 -5.77 -6.64 27.73
C TYR A 358 -4.82 -7.79 28.03
N VAL A 359 -5.33 -9.03 28.00
CA VAL A 359 -4.50 -10.23 28.17
C VAL A 359 -4.90 -11.28 27.15
N GLU A 360 -3.95 -11.69 26.29
CA GLU A 360 -4.18 -12.75 25.31
C GLU A 360 -4.17 -14.13 25.98
N LYS A 361 -5.29 -14.87 25.90
CA LYS A 361 -5.46 -16.26 26.37
C LYS A 361 -4.90 -16.48 27.78
N PRO A 362 -5.47 -15.83 28.80
CA PRO A 362 -4.96 -15.94 30.16
C PRO A 362 -5.13 -17.36 30.72
N GLU A 363 -4.17 -17.79 31.54
CA GLU A 363 -4.21 -19.10 32.21
C GLU A 363 -5.32 -19.18 33.28
N SER A 364 -5.65 -18.03 33.89
CA SER A 364 -6.71 -17.89 34.87
C SER A 364 -7.82 -16.97 34.36
N HIS A 365 -9.00 -17.07 34.96
CA HIS A 365 -10.11 -16.19 34.61
C HIS A 365 -9.82 -14.75 35.04
N ILE A 366 -9.93 -13.82 34.10
CA ILE A 366 -9.73 -12.37 34.33
C ILE A 366 -11.01 -11.59 34.00
N SER A 367 -11.59 -11.85 32.84
CA SER A 367 -12.81 -11.21 32.34
C SER A 367 -13.50 -12.16 31.38
N ASN A 368 -14.81 -12.00 31.21
CA ASN A 368 -15.60 -12.71 30.21
C ASN A 368 -15.89 -11.89 28.95
N LEU A 369 -15.42 -10.64 28.91
CA LEU A 369 -15.42 -9.80 27.72
C LEU A 369 -14.19 -10.15 26.87
N ILE A 370 -14.41 -10.64 25.66
CA ILE A 370 -13.36 -11.18 24.79
C ILE A 370 -13.17 -10.34 23.52
N ASN A 371 -11.95 -10.39 22.99
CA ASN A 371 -11.57 -9.80 21.71
C ASN A 371 -12.26 -10.51 20.54
N CYS A 372 -12.93 -9.71 19.69
CA CYS A 372 -13.65 -10.20 18.53
C CYS A 372 -12.83 -10.23 17.22
N GLY A 373 -11.59 -9.74 17.21
CA GLY A 373 -10.73 -9.70 16.02
C GLY A 373 -11.10 -8.59 15.03
N VAL A 374 -11.71 -7.50 15.52
CA VAL A 374 -12.11 -6.32 14.73
C VAL A 374 -11.65 -5.08 15.49
N TYR A 375 -10.93 -4.21 14.80
CA TYR A 375 -10.24 -3.08 15.39
C TYR A 375 -10.38 -1.83 14.52
N LEU A 376 -10.37 -0.67 15.15
CA LEU A 376 -10.31 0.64 14.51
C LEU A 376 -9.20 1.44 15.18
N PHE A 377 -8.22 1.90 14.41
CA PHE A 377 -7.05 2.61 14.92
C PHE A 377 -6.89 3.98 14.26
N ALA A 378 -6.37 4.94 15.02
CA ALA A 378 -5.71 6.10 14.43
C ALA A 378 -4.42 5.64 13.76
N THR A 379 -4.17 6.09 12.52
CA THR A 379 -2.93 5.74 11.80
C THR A 379 -1.68 6.27 12.50
N GLU A 380 -1.78 7.47 13.08
CA GLU A 380 -0.73 8.10 13.91
C GLU A 380 -0.45 7.34 15.22
N CYS A 381 -1.33 6.43 15.66
CA CYS A 381 -1.09 5.59 16.85
C CYS A 381 -0.55 4.21 16.48
N ILE A 382 -1.21 3.50 15.54
CA ILE A 382 -0.92 2.08 15.29
C ILE A 382 0.47 1.83 14.70
N PHE A 383 0.91 2.61 13.72
CA PHE A 383 2.22 2.37 13.09
C PHE A 383 3.40 2.72 14.02
N PRO A 384 3.36 3.81 14.80
CA PRO A 384 4.35 4.04 15.86
C PRO A 384 4.34 2.99 16.97
N ALA A 385 3.16 2.49 17.36
CA ALA A 385 3.03 1.41 18.33
C ALA A 385 3.70 0.12 17.83
N ILE A 386 3.45 -0.26 16.57
CA ILE A 386 4.10 -1.42 15.94
C ILE A 386 5.63 -1.21 15.85
N ARG A 387 6.10 -0.05 15.42
CA ARG A 387 7.54 0.26 15.38
C ARG A 387 8.19 0.12 16.75
N SER A 388 7.52 0.58 17.79
CA SER A 388 8.01 0.50 19.17
C SER A 388 8.06 -0.96 19.66
N ALA A 389 7.08 -1.78 19.28
CA ALA A 389 7.08 -3.21 19.60
C ALA A 389 8.24 -3.96 18.92
N ILE A 390 8.51 -3.68 17.64
CA ILE A 390 9.67 -4.23 16.92
C ILE A 390 10.96 -3.89 17.67
N LYS A 391 11.18 -2.60 18.00
CA LYS A 391 12.39 -2.16 18.74
C LYS A 391 12.54 -2.85 20.11
N ARG A 392 11.44 -3.01 20.86
CA ARG A 392 11.46 -3.72 22.15
C ARG A 392 11.92 -5.17 21.99
N ARG A 393 11.47 -5.85 20.95
CA ARG A 393 11.80 -7.25 20.68
C ARG A 393 13.27 -7.44 20.33
N THR A 394 13.83 -6.53 19.54
CA THR A 394 15.27 -6.50 19.23
C THR A 394 16.13 -6.25 20.47
N THR A 395 15.65 -5.41 21.41
CA THR A 395 16.43 -5.00 22.60
C THR A 395 16.29 -5.99 23.78
N ARG A 396 15.14 -6.65 23.90
CA ARG A 396 14.85 -7.68 24.91
C ARG A 396 14.10 -8.83 24.22
N PRO A 397 14.81 -9.83 23.67
CA PRO A 397 14.16 -11.06 23.23
C PRO A 397 13.55 -11.69 24.48
N ARG A 398 12.23 -11.53 24.68
CA ARG A 398 11.52 -12.25 25.74
C ARG A 398 11.82 -13.74 25.53
N LEU A 399 12.20 -14.46 26.60
CA LEU A 399 12.10 -15.92 26.61
C LEU A 399 10.72 -16.26 26.05
N LEU A 400 10.67 -16.98 24.93
CA LEU A 400 9.44 -17.40 24.29
C LEU A 400 8.49 -17.92 25.37
N SER A 401 7.42 -17.18 25.67
CA SER A 401 6.28 -17.77 26.37
C SER A 401 5.85 -18.95 25.51
N TYR A 402 5.77 -20.13 26.13
CA TYR A 402 5.51 -21.42 25.48
C TYR A 402 4.55 -21.26 24.29
N PRO A 403 4.90 -21.82 23.10
CA PRO A 403 4.00 -21.79 21.98
C PRO A 403 2.67 -22.40 22.44
N SER A 404 1.57 -21.65 22.34
CA SER A 404 0.25 -22.28 22.33
C SER A 404 0.29 -23.40 21.28
N SER A 405 -0.36 -24.53 21.55
CA SER A 405 -0.40 -25.72 20.68
C SER A 405 -0.62 -25.42 19.18
N ASP A 406 -1.20 -24.26 18.86
CA ASP A 406 -1.34 -23.69 17.52
C ASP A 406 -0.01 -23.43 16.74
N ASN A 407 1.19 -23.51 17.33
CA ASN A 407 2.46 -23.15 16.66
C ASN A 407 3.68 -24.04 16.95
N LEU A 408 3.50 -25.29 17.40
CA LEU A 408 4.64 -26.17 17.64
C LEU A 408 5.50 -26.38 16.37
N GLU A 409 4.90 -26.30 15.18
CA GLU A 409 5.60 -26.53 13.90
C GLU A 409 6.46 -25.35 13.40
N SER A 410 6.07 -24.09 13.66
CA SER A 410 6.88 -22.93 13.22
C SER A 410 8.22 -22.81 13.95
N SER A 411 8.37 -23.49 15.09
CA SER A 411 9.63 -23.56 15.86
C SER A 411 10.65 -24.57 15.31
N PHE A 412 10.28 -25.49 14.42
CA PHE A 412 11.17 -26.59 13.99
C PHE A 412 11.93 -26.34 12.67
N ILE A 413 11.74 -25.19 12.01
CA ILE A 413 12.42 -24.89 10.73
C ILE A 413 13.72 -24.06 10.93
N ALA A 414 14.09 -23.74 12.17
CA ALA A 414 15.32 -23.00 12.47
C ALA A 414 16.51 -23.92 12.81
N THR A 415 16.81 -24.90 11.96
CA THR A 415 18.10 -25.62 11.99
C THR A 415 18.72 -25.56 10.60
N GLY A 416 19.30 -24.40 10.29
CA GLY A 416 20.15 -24.17 9.13
C GLY A 416 21.16 -23.09 9.51
N ASP A 417 22.44 -23.47 9.55
CA ASP A 417 23.59 -22.63 9.89
C ASP A 417 23.89 -21.60 8.79
N ASP A 418 22.99 -20.64 8.58
CA ASP A 418 23.26 -19.45 7.74
C ASP A 418 23.20 -18.19 8.61
N GLU A 419 24.35 -17.55 8.85
CA GLU A 419 24.52 -16.35 9.67
C GLU A 419 23.91 -15.06 9.04
N ASP A 420 23.28 -15.14 7.87
CA ASP A 420 22.73 -13.99 7.12
C ASP A 420 21.20 -14.00 6.93
N ALA A 421 20.45 -14.89 7.60
CA ALA A 421 18.99 -14.85 7.56
C ALA A 421 18.44 -13.84 8.59
N GLU A 422 17.97 -12.68 8.13
CA GLU A 422 17.07 -11.80 8.89
C GLU A 422 15.97 -12.66 9.54
N LYS A 423 16.04 -12.85 10.86
CA LYS A 423 15.02 -13.58 11.62
C LYS A 423 13.68 -12.91 11.35
N SER A 424 12.82 -13.55 10.56
CA SER A 424 11.46 -13.07 10.27
C SER A 424 10.67 -13.00 11.58
N GLU A 425 10.66 -11.83 12.22
CA GLU A 425 10.03 -11.58 13.51
C GLU A 425 8.50 -11.55 13.37
N VAL A 426 7.84 -12.70 13.54
CA VAL A 426 6.38 -12.82 13.51
C VAL A 426 5.75 -11.93 14.58
N LEU A 427 5.17 -10.79 14.21
CA LEU A 427 4.60 -9.80 15.12
C LEU A 427 3.06 -9.89 15.16
N ARG A 428 2.47 -9.88 16.35
CA ARG A 428 1.04 -10.11 16.56
C ARG A 428 0.39 -8.92 17.23
N LEU A 429 -0.70 -8.42 16.65
CA LEU A 429 -1.50 -7.34 17.23
C LEU A 429 -1.90 -7.67 18.66
N GLU A 430 -2.48 -8.86 18.85
CA GLU A 430 -3.07 -9.29 20.10
C GLU A 430 -2.05 -9.39 21.23
N GLN A 431 -0.85 -9.91 20.95
CA GLN A 431 0.15 -10.20 21.99
C GLN A 431 1.13 -9.05 22.20
N ASP A 432 1.56 -8.40 21.11
CA ASP A 432 2.68 -7.46 21.13
C ASP A 432 2.24 -6.00 21.16
N ILE A 433 1.00 -5.69 20.74
CA ILE A 433 0.53 -4.31 20.53
C ILE A 433 -0.62 -3.94 21.47
N LEU A 434 -1.68 -4.75 21.54
CA LEU A 434 -2.91 -4.40 22.27
C LEU A 434 -2.68 -4.24 23.77
N SER A 435 -1.83 -5.09 24.37
CA SER A 435 -1.48 -5.01 25.79
C SER A 435 -0.84 -3.66 26.14
N ASP A 436 0.06 -3.18 25.30
CA ASP A 436 0.77 -1.90 25.53
C ASP A 436 -0.14 -0.70 25.17
N LEU A 437 -1.06 -0.86 24.22
CA LEU A 437 -2.09 0.15 23.95
C LEU A 437 -3.10 0.29 25.09
N ALA A 438 -3.29 -0.72 25.95
CA ALA A 438 -4.13 -0.58 27.14
C ALA A 438 -3.53 0.39 28.17
N ASP A 439 -2.22 0.60 28.15
CA ASP A 439 -1.58 1.65 28.95
C ASP A 439 -1.88 3.06 28.40
N SER A 440 -2.38 3.16 27.14
CA SER A 440 -2.88 4.42 26.59
C SER A 440 -4.25 4.74 27.20
N ASN A 441 -4.44 5.99 27.62
CA ASN A 441 -5.74 6.43 28.17
C ASN A 441 -6.82 6.62 27.08
N ARG A 442 -6.53 6.28 25.82
CA ARG A 442 -7.37 6.52 24.63
C ARG A 442 -7.73 5.24 23.87
N PHE A 443 -7.62 4.07 24.52
CA PHE A 443 -8.07 2.79 23.98
C PHE A 443 -9.43 2.38 24.57
N PHE A 444 -10.43 2.14 23.73
CA PHE A 444 -11.80 1.84 24.16
C PHE A 444 -12.32 0.53 23.57
N VAL A 445 -13.33 -0.06 24.22
CA VAL A 445 -14.02 -1.25 23.72
C VAL A 445 -15.47 -0.92 23.34
N HIS A 446 -15.89 -1.39 22.17
CA HIS A 446 -17.29 -1.45 21.80
C HIS A 446 -17.82 -2.85 22.10
N GLU A 447 -18.63 -3.00 23.16
CA GLU A 447 -19.27 -4.27 23.50
C GLU A 447 -20.51 -4.50 22.62
N THR A 448 -20.45 -5.48 21.73
CA THR A 448 -21.59 -5.89 20.89
C THR A 448 -22.45 -6.94 21.61
N LYS A 449 -23.76 -6.80 21.46
CA LYS A 449 -24.77 -7.78 21.89
C LYS A 449 -25.27 -8.66 20.76
N ASP A 450 -24.79 -8.41 19.54
CA ASP A 450 -25.12 -9.20 18.36
C ASP A 450 -24.27 -10.47 18.30
N PHE A 451 -24.54 -11.34 17.33
CA PHE A 451 -23.82 -12.60 17.22
C PHE A 451 -22.33 -12.39 16.90
N TRP A 452 -21.52 -13.24 17.52
CA TRP A 452 -20.11 -13.38 17.20
C TRP A 452 -19.69 -14.84 17.37
N ARG A 453 -18.82 -15.32 16.49
CA ARG A 453 -18.18 -16.63 16.58
C ARG A 453 -16.88 -16.64 15.79
N GLN A 454 -15.86 -17.31 16.28
CA GLN A 454 -14.67 -17.59 15.49
C GLN A 454 -14.84 -18.86 14.63
N ILE A 455 -14.53 -18.76 13.34
CA ILE A 455 -14.54 -19.90 12.41
C ILE A 455 -13.13 -20.51 12.41
N LYS A 456 -12.72 -21.27 13.42
CA LYS A 456 -11.36 -21.88 13.49
C LYS A 456 -11.26 -23.22 12.76
N THR A 457 -12.30 -24.04 12.86
CA THR A 457 -12.34 -25.41 12.32
C THR A 457 -13.50 -25.55 11.35
N ALA A 458 -13.47 -26.56 10.49
CA ALA A 458 -14.59 -26.86 9.60
C ALA A 458 -15.92 -27.01 10.37
N GLY A 459 -15.87 -27.65 11.54
CA GLY A 459 -17.03 -27.79 12.44
C GLY A 459 -17.69 -26.49 12.89
N SER A 460 -16.93 -25.39 12.97
CA SER A 460 -17.46 -24.09 13.36
C SER A 460 -18.22 -23.36 12.24
N ALA A 461 -18.13 -23.82 10.99
CA ALA A 461 -18.81 -23.19 9.86
C ALA A 461 -20.32 -23.42 9.88
N VAL A 462 -20.82 -24.59 10.33
CA VAL A 462 -22.26 -24.89 10.38
C VAL A 462 -23.01 -23.94 11.33
N PRO A 463 -22.56 -23.74 12.59
CA PRO A 463 -23.17 -22.72 13.44
C PRO A 463 -23.01 -21.29 12.90
N ALA A 464 -21.86 -20.97 12.27
CA ALA A 464 -21.66 -19.65 11.65
C ALA A 464 -22.67 -19.41 10.50
N ASN A 465 -22.95 -20.44 9.70
CA ASN A 465 -23.97 -20.43 8.65
C ASN A 465 -25.35 -20.10 9.23
N ALA A 466 -25.73 -20.77 10.32
CA ALA A 466 -26.99 -20.50 10.99
C ALA A 466 -27.09 -19.04 11.48
N LEU A 467 -26.02 -18.49 12.08
CA LEU A 467 -26.01 -17.12 12.59
C LEU A 467 -26.18 -16.08 11.46
N TYR A 468 -25.46 -16.22 10.35
CA TYR A 468 -25.60 -15.33 9.21
C TYR A 468 -26.97 -15.44 8.54
N LEU A 469 -27.49 -16.66 8.35
CA LEU A 469 -28.83 -16.87 7.78
C LEU A 469 -29.93 -16.30 8.68
N GLN A 470 -29.82 -16.46 9.99
CA GLN A 470 -30.76 -15.88 10.96
C GLN A 470 -30.71 -14.36 10.92
N LYS A 471 -29.52 -13.76 10.85
CA LYS A 471 -29.39 -12.30 10.72
C LYS A 471 -30.00 -11.79 9.42
N ALA A 472 -29.74 -12.49 8.31
CA ALA A 472 -30.34 -12.16 7.02
C ALA A 472 -31.86 -12.28 7.05
N PHE A 473 -32.41 -13.26 7.78
CA PHE A 473 -33.85 -13.44 7.93
C PHE A 473 -34.49 -12.36 8.80
N GLN A 474 -33.85 -11.99 9.91
CA GLN A 474 -34.27 -10.85 10.74
C GLN A 474 -34.24 -9.52 9.98
N ALA A 475 -33.32 -9.39 9.01
CA ALA A 475 -33.21 -8.23 8.14
C ALA A 475 -34.08 -8.32 6.88
N GLU A 476 -34.92 -9.35 6.75
CA GLU A 476 -35.79 -9.60 5.59
C GLU A 476 -35.04 -9.57 4.25
N SER A 477 -33.83 -10.15 4.23
CA SER A 477 -32.95 -10.14 3.07
C SER A 477 -33.61 -10.82 1.85
N PRO A 478 -33.60 -10.19 0.66
CA PRO A 478 -34.19 -10.76 -0.55
C PRO A 478 -33.40 -11.95 -1.11
N GLU A 479 -32.17 -12.18 -0.63
CA GLU A 479 -31.34 -13.32 -1.02
C GLU A 479 -31.84 -14.65 -0.43
N LEU A 480 -32.67 -14.60 0.61
CA LEU A 480 -33.21 -15.81 1.25
C LEU A 480 -34.41 -16.34 0.47
N THR A 481 -34.51 -17.66 0.41
CA THR A 481 -35.67 -18.31 -0.20
C THR A 481 -36.92 -18.08 0.66
N PRO A 482 -38.04 -17.62 0.07
CA PRO A 482 -39.28 -17.41 0.79
C PRO A 482 -39.78 -18.71 1.47
N PRO A 483 -40.43 -18.61 2.64
CA PRO A 483 -41.04 -19.77 3.29
C PRO A 483 -42.09 -20.44 2.40
N SER A 484 -42.15 -21.77 2.42
CA SER A 484 -43.15 -22.56 1.69
C SER A 484 -43.50 -23.82 2.49
N ALA A 485 -44.37 -24.69 1.96
CA ALA A 485 -44.68 -25.97 2.59
C ALA A 485 -43.43 -26.86 2.80
N THR A 486 -42.41 -26.69 1.95
CA THR A 486 -41.18 -27.48 1.97
C THR A 486 -39.95 -26.69 2.42
N ILE A 487 -40.02 -25.36 2.46
CA ILE A 487 -38.93 -24.50 2.94
C ILE A 487 -39.23 -24.00 4.36
N VAL A 488 -38.44 -24.48 5.31
CA VAL A 488 -38.45 -24.02 6.72
C VAL A 488 -37.34 -22.98 6.88
N PRO A 489 -37.66 -21.68 6.98
CA PRO A 489 -36.66 -20.62 7.02
C PRO A 489 -35.75 -20.69 8.27
N PRO A 490 -34.53 -20.12 8.21
CA PRO A 490 -33.94 -19.47 7.05
C PRO A 490 -33.22 -20.46 6.13
N VAL A 491 -33.38 -20.28 4.81
CA VAL A 491 -32.71 -21.10 3.79
C VAL A 491 -32.19 -20.18 2.69
N TYR A 492 -30.95 -20.41 2.28
CA TYR A 492 -30.37 -19.82 1.08
C TYR A 492 -30.25 -20.90 0.00
N ILE A 493 -30.75 -20.62 -1.20
CA ILE A 493 -30.60 -21.47 -2.38
C ILE A 493 -30.00 -20.64 -3.49
N HIS A 494 -28.82 -21.03 -3.96
CA HIS A 494 -28.18 -20.35 -5.08
C HIS A 494 -29.07 -20.45 -6.35
N PRO A 495 -29.19 -19.39 -7.18
CA PRO A 495 -30.10 -19.36 -8.33
C PRO A 495 -29.88 -20.47 -9.38
N THR A 496 -28.67 -21.05 -9.43
CA THR A 496 -28.33 -22.13 -10.37
C THR A 496 -28.57 -23.54 -9.80
N ALA A 497 -28.98 -23.66 -8.53
CA ALA A 497 -29.29 -24.94 -7.91
C ALA A 497 -30.67 -25.44 -8.36
N SER A 498 -30.82 -26.76 -8.45
CA SER A 498 -32.09 -27.43 -8.78
C SER A 498 -32.57 -28.22 -7.58
N VAL A 499 -33.71 -27.83 -7.02
CA VAL A 499 -34.32 -28.48 -5.86
C VAL A 499 -35.68 -29.05 -6.25
N ASP A 500 -35.87 -30.35 -6.04
CA ASP A 500 -37.15 -30.99 -6.30
C ASP A 500 -38.27 -30.40 -5.41
N PRO A 501 -39.49 -30.16 -5.92
CA PRO A 501 -40.58 -29.56 -5.15
C PRO A 501 -40.98 -30.33 -3.89
N THR A 502 -40.67 -31.63 -3.81
CA THR A 502 -40.98 -32.48 -2.66
C THR A 502 -39.88 -32.50 -1.59
N ALA A 503 -38.68 -31.99 -1.90
CA ALA A 503 -37.56 -31.92 -0.96
C ALA A 503 -37.82 -30.87 0.12
N LYS A 504 -37.54 -31.22 1.39
CA LYS A 504 -37.75 -30.33 2.54
C LYS A 504 -36.43 -29.77 3.08
N LEU A 505 -36.26 -28.46 3.02
CA LEU A 505 -35.03 -27.78 3.40
C LEU A 505 -35.27 -26.88 4.62
N GLY A 506 -34.32 -26.90 5.55
CA GLY A 506 -34.22 -25.97 6.66
C GLY A 506 -34.66 -26.52 8.03
N PRO A 507 -34.47 -25.72 9.10
CA PRO A 507 -33.86 -24.38 9.09
C PRO A 507 -32.34 -24.38 8.89
N ASN A 508 -31.78 -23.19 8.66
CA ASN A 508 -30.34 -22.88 8.61
C ASN A 508 -29.56 -23.65 7.53
N VAL A 509 -30.13 -23.75 6.33
CA VAL A 509 -29.52 -24.47 5.21
C VAL A 509 -29.00 -23.49 4.16
N SER A 510 -27.80 -23.74 3.65
CA SER A 510 -27.26 -23.06 2.46
C SER A 510 -26.97 -24.09 1.38
N ILE A 511 -27.51 -23.83 0.19
CA ILE A 511 -27.32 -24.64 -1.02
C ILE A 511 -26.50 -23.83 -2.01
N GLY A 512 -25.33 -24.33 -2.36
CA GLY A 512 -24.38 -23.72 -3.29
C GLY A 512 -24.76 -23.85 -4.76
N PRO A 513 -23.92 -23.32 -5.66
CA PRO A 513 -24.18 -23.32 -7.10
C PRO A 513 -24.30 -24.72 -7.70
N ARG A 514 -25.23 -24.91 -8.64
CA ARG A 514 -25.41 -26.14 -9.44
C ARG A 514 -25.64 -27.42 -8.61
N VAL A 515 -25.99 -27.28 -7.33
CA VAL A 515 -26.40 -28.41 -6.49
C VAL A 515 -27.72 -28.97 -7.00
N VAL A 516 -27.84 -30.29 -6.99
CA VAL A 516 -29.07 -31.01 -7.33
C VAL A 516 -29.60 -31.72 -6.09
N VAL A 517 -30.82 -31.36 -5.67
CA VAL A 517 -31.53 -32.00 -4.55
C VAL A 517 -32.72 -32.79 -5.08
N GLY A 518 -32.68 -34.10 -4.91
CA GLY A 518 -33.69 -35.05 -5.38
C GLY A 518 -34.96 -35.06 -4.53
N ALA A 519 -35.98 -35.74 -5.06
CA ALA A 519 -37.31 -35.85 -4.46
C ALA A 519 -37.28 -36.40 -3.02
N GLY A 520 -38.11 -35.85 -2.13
CA GLY A 520 -38.24 -36.34 -0.74
C GLY A 520 -37.03 -36.09 0.17
N ALA A 521 -35.91 -35.56 -0.36
CA ALA A 521 -34.70 -35.32 0.41
C ALA A 521 -34.96 -34.31 1.55
N ARG A 522 -34.25 -34.47 2.67
CA ARG A 522 -34.42 -33.65 3.88
C ARG A 522 -33.10 -33.08 4.35
N ILE A 523 -32.98 -31.76 4.35
CA ILE A 523 -31.74 -31.06 4.70
C ILE A 523 -32.02 -30.07 5.84
N LYS A 524 -31.21 -30.08 6.90
CA LYS A 524 -31.35 -29.16 8.05
C LYS A 524 -29.99 -28.81 8.66
N ASP A 525 -29.81 -27.57 9.11
CA ASP A 525 -28.60 -27.09 9.80
C ASP A 525 -27.32 -27.54 9.09
N SER A 526 -27.25 -27.35 7.77
CA SER A 526 -26.20 -27.94 6.93
C SER A 526 -25.78 -26.99 5.80
N ILE A 527 -24.56 -27.18 5.32
CA ILE A 527 -23.98 -26.46 4.18
C ILE A 527 -23.77 -27.49 3.07
N VAL A 528 -24.31 -27.22 1.88
CA VAL A 528 -24.14 -28.07 0.70
C VAL A 528 -23.42 -27.25 -0.36
N LEU A 529 -22.18 -27.65 -0.68
CA LEU A 529 -21.31 -26.90 -1.57
C LEU A 529 -21.54 -27.26 -3.05
N GLU A 530 -20.95 -26.45 -3.92
CA GLU A 530 -21.09 -26.50 -5.37
C GLU A 530 -20.96 -27.90 -6.00
N ASP A 531 -21.74 -28.13 -7.06
CA ASP A 531 -21.75 -29.37 -7.87
C ASP A 531 -22.08 -30.66 -7.09
N THR A 532 -22.70 -30.53 -5.92
CA THR A 532 -23.12 -31.69 -5.12
C THR A 532 -24.45 -32.27 -5.62
N GLU A 533 -24.56 -33.60 -5.60
CA GLU A 533 -25.80 -34.35 -5.87
C GLU A 533 -26.33 -34.98 -4.57
N ILE A 534 -27.54 -34.62 -4.15
CA ILE A 534 -28.27 -35.27 -3.06
C ILE A 534 -29.43 -36.04 -3.68
N ARG A 535 -29.39 -37.37 -3.62
CA ARG A 535 -30.42 -38.21 -4.24
C ARG A 535 -31.73 -38.24 -3.43
N HIS A 536 -32.73 -38.90 -4.01
CA HIS A 536 -34.07 -38.95 -3.44
C HIS A 536 -34.08 -39.61 -2.05
N ASP A 537 -34.97 -39.12 -1.19
CA ASP A 537 -35.20 -39.58 0.18
C ASP A 537 -33.96 -39.57 1.11
N ALA A 538 -32.87 -38.96 0.68
CA ALA A 538 -31.67 -38.79 1.50
C ALA A 538 -31.90 -37.78 2.64
N CYS A 539 -31.16 -37.95 3.74
CA CYS A 539 -31.24 -37.07 4.91
C CYS A 539 -29.87 -36.50 5.26
N VAL A 540 -29.76 -35.16 5.28
CA VAL A 540 -28.55 -34.42 5.61
C VAL A 540 -28.82 -33.47 6.77
N MET A 541 -28.15 -33.68 7.91
CA MET A 541 -28.39 -32.88 9.12
C MET A 541 -27.07 -32.52 9.80
N HIS A 542 -26.91 -31.30 10.30
CA HIS A 542 -25.71 -30.89 11.04
C HIS A 542 -24.41 -31.27 10.31
N SER A 543 -24.35 -31.01 9.01
CA SER A 543 -23.29 -31.53 8.14
C SER A 543 -22.79 -30.51 7.13
N ILE A 544 -21.58 -30.73 6.64
CA ILE A 544 -21.03 -30.05 5.47
C ILE A 544 -20.82 -31.09 4.38
N ILE A 545 -21.48 -30.91 3.24
CA ILE A 545 -21.27 -31.72 2.04
C ILE A 545 -20.32 -30.95 1.12
N GLY A 546 -19.10 -31.45 0.97
CA GLY A 546 -18.04 -30.80 0.20
C GLY A 546 -18.27 -30.82 -1.30
N TRP A 547 -17.52 -29.98 -2.03
CA TRP A 547 -17.67 -29.79 -3.48
C TRP A 547 -17.69 -31.08 -4.28
N SER A 548 -18.54 -31.15 -5.31
CA SER A 548 -18.64 -32.28 -6.23
C SER A 548 -18.92 -33.63 -5.56
N SER A 549 -19.50 -33.62 -4.36
CA SER A 549 -19.83 -34.83 -3.62
C SER A 549 -21.20 -35.39 -3.97
N ARG A 550 -21.46 -36.64 -3.58
CA ARG A 550 -22.72 -37.32 -3.82
C ARG A 550 -23.24 -37.98 -2.57
N VAL A 551 -24.52 -37.78 -2.27
CA VAL A 551 -25.24 -38.48 -1.21
C VAL A 551 -26.26 -39.40 -1.85
N GLY A 552 -26.10 -40.71 -1.63
CA GLY A 552 -26.93 -41.77 -2.19
C GLY A 552 -28.41 -41.69 -1.80
N ALA A 553 -29.25 -42.44 -2.51
CA ALA A 553 -30.67 -42.54 -2.23
C ALA A 553 -30.87 -43.19 -0.84
N TRP A 554 -31.82 -42.68 -0.05
CA TRP A 554 -32.06 -43.15 1.33
C TRP A 554 -30.83 -43.08 2.27
N ALA A 555 -29.74 -42.44 1.85
CA ALA A 555 -28.55 -42.29 2.68
C ALA A 555 -28.81 -41.26 3.79
N ARG A 556 -28.12 -41.44 4.92
CA ARG A 556 -28.26 -40.56 6.09
C ARG A 556 -26.90 -40.02 6.51
N VAL A 557 -26.66 -38.74 6.25
CA VAL A 557 -25.45 -38.01 6.64
C VAL A 557 -25.81 -37.06 7.77
N GLU A 558 -25.43 -37.38 9.01
CA GLU A 558 -25.86 -36.60 10.17
C GLU A 558 -24.73 -36.26 11.14
N GLY A 559 -24.77 -35.05 11.70
CA GLY A 559 -24.00 -34.67 12.87
C GLY A 559 -24.82 -34.72 14.15
N THR A 560 -24.15 -34.47 15.26
CA THR A 560 -24.75 -34.24 16.57
C THR A 560 -24.91 -32.73 16.80
N PRO A 561 -26.12 -32.24 17.09
CA PRO A 561 -26.34 -30.84 17.40
C PRO A 561 -25.54 -30.41 18.63
N ILE A 562 -24.98 -29.21 18.57
CA ILE A 562 -24.25 -28.59 19.67
C ILE A 562 -25.20 -27.59 20.36
N PRO A 563 -25.14 -27.45 21.70
CA PRO A 563 -25.90 -26.41 22.40
C PRO A 563 -25.65 -25.01 21.84
N VAL A 564 -26.72 -24.22 21.76
CA VAL A 564 -26.66 -22.81 21.35
C VAL A 564 -25.73 -22.05 22.30
N GLY A 565 -24.79 -21.27 21.75
CA GLY A 565 -23.78 -20.53 22.52
C GLY A 565 -22.49 -21.32 22.83
N SER A 566 -22.45 -22.63 22.59
CA SER A 566 -21.21 -23.39 22.72
C SER A 566 -20.25 -23.10 21.56
N HIS A 567 -19.00 -22.84 21.93
CA HIS A 567 -17.89 -22.60 21.00
C HIS A 567 -17.10 -23.88 20.71
N SER A 568 -17.42 -24.99 21.38
CA SER A 568 -16.84 -26.31 21.07
C SER A 568 -17.37 -26.82 19.73
N THR A 569 -16.51 -27.49 18.97
CA THR A 569 -16.89 -28.20 17.72
C THR A 569 -16.81 -29.71 17.88
N SER A 570 -16.56 -30.20 19.10
CA SER A 570 -16.36 -31.60 19.41
C SER A 570 -17.23 -32.03 20.57
N ILE A 571 -17.61 -33.30 20.57
CA ILE A 571 -18.34 -33.95 21.65
C ILE A 571 -17.48 -35.09 22.21
N VAL A 572 -17.71 -35.45 23.47
CA VAL A 572 -17.09 -36.63 24.08
C VAL A 572 -18.08 -37.79 23.93
N LYS A 573 -17.67 -38.83 23.21
CA LYS A 573 -18.39 -40.11 23.15
C LYS A 573 -17.47 -41.20 23.67
N GLN A 574 -17.93 -41.95 24.68
CA GLN A 574 -17.17 -43.05 25.29
C GLN A 574 -15.74 -42.65 25.73
N GLY A 575 -15.57 -41.44 26.25
CA GLY A 575 -14.27 -40.91 26.68
C GLY A 575 -13.38 -40.38 25.56
N ILE A 576 -13.77 -40.52 24.29
CA ILE A 576 -13.02 -40.02 23.13
C ILE A 576 -13.66 -38.75 22.60
N LYS A 577 -12.83 -37.74 22.31
CA LYS A 577 -13.25 -36.47 21.71
C LYS A 577 -13.40 -36.65 20.20
N VAL A 578 -14.61 -36.54 19.69
CA VAL A 578 -14.94 -36.68 18.26
C VAL A 578 -15.56 -35.40 17.72
N GLN A 579 -15.49 -35.18 16.41
CA GLN A 579 -16.15 -34.02 15.80
C GLN A 579 -17.66 -34.13 15.99
N SER A 580 -18.30 -32.99 16.23
CA SER A 580 -19.75 -32.92 16.42
C SER A 580 -20.51 -33.05 15.10
N ILE A 581 -19.97 -32.52 14.00
CA ILE A 581 -20.63 -32.54 12.69
C ILE A 581 -20.03 -33.59 11.77
N THR A 582 -20.77 -33.97 10.73
CA THR A 582 -20.22 -34.74 9.62
C THR A 582 -19.70 -33.80 8.54
N ILE A 583 -18.48 -34.04 8.06
CA ILE A 583 -17.82 -33.27 7.01
C ILE A 583 -17.43 -34.23 5.91
N LEU A 584 -17.97 -34.02 4.71
CA LEU A 584 -17.49 -34.66 3.49
C LEU A 584 -16.53 -33.69 2.79
N GLY A 585 -15.34 -34.16 2.44
CA GLY A 585 -14.38 -33.41 1.63
C GLY A 585 -14.85 -33.25 0.17
N LYS A 586 -13.93 -32.85 -0.70
CA LYS A 586 -14.19 -32.76 -2.13
C LYS A 586 -14.36 -34.15 -2.75
N GLU A 587 -15.32 -34.30 -3.66
CA GLU A 587 -15.56 -35.53 -4.44
C GLU A 587 -15.75 -36.77 -3.56
N CYS A 588 -16.48 -36.63 -2.45
CA CYS A 588 -16.86 -37.77 -1.63
C CYS A 588 -18.18 -38.39 -2.12
N GLY A 589 -18.27 -39.72 -2.14
CA GLY A 589 -19.50 -40.45 -2.42
C GLY A 589 -20.02 -41.16 -1.17
N VAL A 590 -21.29 -41.01 -0.86
CA VAL A 590 -22.00 -41.85 0.11
C VAL A 590 -22.94 -42.76 -0.67
N GLY A 591 -22.81 -44.07 -0.48
CA GLY A 591 -23.65 -45.06 -1.15
C GLY A 591 -25.12 -44.96 -0.75
N ASP A 592 -25.98 -45.60 -1.53
CA ASP A 592 -27.41 -45.69 -1.21
C ASP A 592 -27.60 -46.46 0.10
N GLU A 593 -28.58 -46.05 0.92
CA GLU A 593 -28.91 -46.64 2.23
C GLU A 593 -27.77 -46.61 3.28
N VAL A 594 -26.69 -45.85 3.03
CA VAL A 594 -25.55 -45.75 3.95
C VAL A 594 -25.77 -44.66 5.00
N ARG A 595 -25.43 -44.96 6.25
CA ARG A 595 -25.41 -44.01 7.36
C ARG A 595 -23.99 -43.52 7.69
N VAL A 596 -23.81 -42.21 7.66
CA VAL A 596 -22.58 -41.51 8.04
C VAL A 596 -22.87 -40.58 9.20
N GLN A 597 -22.25 -40.79 10.36
CA GLN A 597 -22.48 -39.96 11.54
C GLN A 597 -21.21 -39.43 12.19
N ASN A 598 -21.14 -38.12 12.44
CA ASN A 598 -20.03 -37.45 13.12
C ASN A 598 -18.64 -37.77 12.51
N CYS A 599 -18.57 -37.92 11.20
CA CYS A 599 -17.34 -38.34 10.51
C CYS A 599 -16.65 -37.15 9.82
N VAL A 600 -15.33 -37.23 9.66
CA VAL A 600 -14.57 -36.34 8.77
C VAL A 600 -14.02 -37.18 7.63
N CYS A 601 -14.55 -37.00 6.42
CA CYS A 601 -14.15 -37.74 5.24
C CYS A 601 -13.17 -36.92 4.40
N LEU A 602 -11.96 -37.44 4.17
CA LEU A 602 -10.99 -36.81 3.27
C LEU A 602 -11.49 -36.85 1.81
N PRO A 603 -10.92 -36.01 0.92
CA PRO A 603 -11.35 -35.96 -0.46
C PRO A 603 -11.22 -37.29 -1.21
N TYR A 604 -12.06 -37.48 -2.25
CA TYR A 604 -12.03 -38.62 -3.18
C TYR A 604 -12.32 -39.98 -2.53
N LYS A 605 -13.23 -40.02 -1.55
CA LYS A 605 -13.59 -41.24 -0.81
C LYS A 605 -15.01 -41.68 -1.11
N GLU A 606 -15.20 -42.99 -1.23
CA GLU A 606 -16.50 -43.62 -1.45
C GLU A 606 -16.88 -44.47 -0.22
N LEU A 607 -17.98 -44.10 0.43
CA LEU A 607 -18.50 -44.73 1.64
C LEU A 607 -19.61 -45.71 1.27
N LYS A 608 -19.27 -47.00 1.26
CA LYS A 608 -20.20 -48.10 0.89
C LYS A 608 -20.84 -48.80 2.09
N ARG A 609 -20.48 -48.39 3.31
CA ARG A 609 -20.94 -48.98 4.56
C ARG A 609 -21.13 -47.90 5.61
N ASP A 610 -21.90 -48.22 6.62
CA ASP A 610 -22.12 -47.34 7.76
C ASP A 610 -20.81 -47.00 8.47
N VAL A 611 -20.64 -45.72 8.78
CA VAL A 611 -19.45 -45.19 9.45
C VAL A 611 -19.87 -44.15 10.50
N CYS A 612 -19.32 -44.26 11.70
CA CYS A 612 -19.71 -43.40 12.82
C CYS A 612 -18.52 -42.96 13.67
N ASN A 613 -18.36 -41.64 13.87
CA ASN A 613 -17.38 -41.02 14.76
C ASN A 613 -15.91 -41.27 14.36
N GLU A 614 -15.63 -41.34 13.06
CA GLU A 614 -14.31 -41.67 12.52
C GLU A 614 -13.77 -40.58 11.60
N VAL A 615 -12.45 -40.51 11.47
CA VAL A 615 -11.78 -39.77 10.40
C VAL A 615 -11.45 -40.77 9.28
N ILE A 616 -12.03 -40.56 8.11
CA ILE A 616 -11.92 -41.45 6.97
C ILE A 616 -10.83 -40.89 6.06
N MET A 617 -9.69 -41.56 6.05
CA MET A 617 -8.48 -41.11 5.36
C MET A 617 -8.33 -41.66 3.96
#